data_AF-A0A9D9DJ57-F1
#
_entry.id   AF-A0A9D9DJ57-F1
#
_cell.length_a   1.000
_cell.length_b   1.000
_cell.length_c   1.000
_cell.angle_alpha   90.00
_cell.angle_beta   90.00
_cell.angle_gamma   90.00
#
_symmetry.space_group_name_H-M   'P 1'
#
loop_
_entity.id
_entity.type
_entity.pdbx_description
1 polymer ?
#
loop_
_entity_poly.entity_id
_entity_poly.type
_entity_poly.pdbx_seq_one_letter_code
_entity_poly.pdbx_strand_id
1 'polypeptide(L)'
;MKNYLKNQIIYQVYVRNFTKEGTFNAFNHYIKYIKDLGTDIIYFLPVNTIGKKDRKGDLGSPYSIKDYYEINSELGSLEDFKNTISLIHKENMKVMIDIVFNHTSKDSVLLNKHPKWFYKDKNGNINTKASDWTDVYDLNYLNNDELVNYLVDVIKYYIDLGIDGFRFDVASMVGVNFYQALKEKVLSKHPEIIILGEAIDSDFNNYLRSEGFKVCDDPTLYQNGFDLLYQYNNFKYLKEYLETNNLLSLTKFKLLKSYEYAFNPENALRIREIENHDQKRIIEYTT
;
A
#
# COMPACT_ATOMS: atom_id res chain seq x y z
N MET A 1 -19.26 1.89 -2.89
CA MET A 1 -17.99 2.60 -3.16
C MET A 1 -18.23 4.09 -3.14
N LYS A 2 -17.22 4.83 -2.69
CA LYS A 2 -17.26 6.27 -2.42
C LYS A 2 -17.12 7.09 -3.71
N ASN A 3 -18.22 7.38 -4.41
CA ASN A 3 -18.20 8.10 -5.69
C ASN A 3 -17.52 9.49 -5.64
N TYR A 4 -17.50 10.15 -4.48
CA TYR A 4 -16.84 11.45 -4.34
C TYR A 4 -15.32 11.38 -4.61
N LEU A 5 -14.69 10.21 -4.46
CA LEU A 5 -13.27 10.00 -4.74
C LEU A 5 -12.87 10.29 -6.20
N LYS A 6 -13.83 10.33 -7.14
CA LYS A 6 -13.58 10.72 -8.54
C LYS A 6 -13.07 12.16 -8.68
N ASN A 7 -13.35 13.00 -7.69
CA ASN A 7 -13.00 14.42 -7.68
C ASN A 7 -11.98 14.73 -6.56
N GLN A 8 -11.11 13.77 -6.23
CA GLN A 8 -10.13 13.92 -5.16
C GLN A 8 -8.71 13.80 -5.70
N ILE A 9 -7.79 14.52 -5.08
CA ILE A 9 -6.35 14.47 -5.36
C ILE A 9 -5.62 13.84 -4.17
N ILE A 10 -4.82 12.81 -4.45
CA ILE A 10 -3.96 12.14 -3.47
C ILE A 10 -2.52 12.62 -3.68
N TYR A 11 -1.87 13.05 -2.61
CA TYR A 11 -0.46 13.43 -2.60
C TYR A 11 0.37 12.43 -1.80
N GLN A 12 1.22 11.66 -2.47
CA GLN A 12 2.08 10.66 -1.83
C GLN A 12 3.32 11.32 -1.22
N VAL A 13 3.59 11.02 0.05
CA VAL A 13 4.70 11.59 0.82
C VAL A 13 5.60 10.48 1.34
N TYR A 14 6.87 10.54 0.98
CA TYR A 14 7.92 9.75 1.63
C TYR A 14 8.62 10.62 2.68
N VAL A 15 8.13 10.58 3.93
CA VAL A 15 8.53 11.51 5.01
C VAL A 15 10.04 11.63 5.16
N ARG A 16 10.75 10.50 5.19
CA ARG A 16 12.21 10.41 5.30
C ARG A 16 12.94 11.29 4.27
N ASN A 17 12.44 11.35 3.04
CA ASN A 17 13.10 12.05 1.94
C ASN A 17 12.41 13.36 1.55
N PHE A 18 11.30 13.72 2.22
CA PHE A 18 10.52 14.90 1.86
C PHE A 18 11.21 16.21 2.29
N THR A 19 11.87 16.19 3.45
CA THR A 19 12.69 17.28 3.98
C THR A 19 14.11 16.79 4.25
N LYS A 20 15.03 17.72 4.52
CA LYS A 20 16.42 17.36 4.89
C LYS A 20 16.46 16.60 6.22
N GLU A 21 15.60 16.96 7.15
CA GLU A 21 15.47 16.35 8.47
C GLU A 21 14.79 14.99 8.40
N GLY A 22 13.87 14.79 7.45
CA GLY A 22 13.18 13.53 7.24
C GLY A 22 12.17 13.17 8.35
N THR A 23 11.63 14.17 9.06
CA THR A 23 10.74 13.98 10.22
C THR A 23 9.32 14.52 10.00
N PHE A 24 8.37 14.03 10.79
CA PHE A 24 6.99 14.53 10.84
C PHE A 24 6.93 16.02 11.17
N ASN A 25 7.72 16.47 12.15
CA ASN A 25 7.75 17.88 12.55
C ASN A 25 8.26 18.79 11.43
N ALA A 26 9.28 18.38 10.69
CA ALA A 26 9.74 19.12 9.52
C ALA A 26 8.69 19.12 8.39
N PHE A 27 8.03 17.98 8.15
CA PHE A 27 6.94 17.86 7.17
C PHE A 27 5.75 18.78 7.48
N ASN A 28 5.41 18.97 8.76
CA ASN A 28 4.25 19.77 9.19
C ASN A 28 4.24 21.19 8.62
N HIS A 29 5.40 21.79 8.36
CA HIS A 29 5.54 23.12 7.76
C HIS A 29 5.05 23.20 6.30
N TYR A 30 4.89 22.06 5.62
CA TYR A 30 4.49 21.98 4.21
C TYR A 30 3.03 21.57 4.01
N ILE A 31 2.29 21.23 5.08
CA ILE A 31 0.89 20.80 4.99
C ILE A 31 0.04 21.85 4.27
N LYS A 32 0.22 23.13 4.63
CA LYS A 32 -0.52 24.23 4.00
C LYS A 32 -0.21 24.36 2.50
N TYR A 33 1.06 24.24 2.13
CA TYR A 33 1.48 24.24 0.72
C TYR A 33 0.84 23.07 -0.05
N ILE A 34 0.85 21.86 0.52
CA ILE A 34 0.23 20.68 -0.10
C ILE A 34 -1.28 20.88 -0.27
N LYS A 35 -1.95 21.53 0.69
CA LYS A 35 -3.36 21.90 0.54
C LYS A 35 -3.56 22.89 -0.61
N ASP A 36 -2.70 23.88 -0.73
CA ASP A 36 -2.79 24.91 -1.78
C ASP A 36 -2.55 24.36 -3.19
N LEU A 37 -1.88 23.19 -3.32
CA LEU A 37 -1.82 22.41 -4.57
C LEU A 37 -3.16 21.78 -4.98
N GLY A 38 -4.18 21.84 -4.12
CA GLY A 38 -5.49 21.21 -4.32
C GLY A 38 -5.62 19.81 -3.75
N THR A 39 -4.69 19.38 -2.88
CA THR A 39 -4.72 18.05 -2.27
C THR A 39 -5.93 17.87 -1.37
N ASP A 40 -6.55 16.68 -1.44
CA ASP A 40 -7.61 16.25 -0.54
C ASP A 40 -7.14 15.17 0.44
N ILE A 41 -6.22 14.31 0.00
CA ILE A 41 -5.73 13.18 0.78
C ILE A 41 -4.20 13.16 0.75
N ILE A 42 -3.57 13.26 1.91
CA ILE A 42 -2.12 13.00 2.06
C ILE A 42 -1.94 11.52 2.33
N TYR A 43 -1.12 10.86 1.51
CA TYR A 43 -0.80 9.45 1.64
C TYR A 43 0.67 9.28 2.03
N PHE A 44 0.93 8.81 3.26
CA PHE A 44 2.28 8.50 3.72
C PHE A 44 2.69 7.08 3.34
N LEU A 45 3.91 6.94 2.79
CA LEU A 45 4.63 5.67 2.76
C LEU A 45 4.78 5.09 4.18
N PRO A 46 5.17 3.80 4.36
CA PRO A 46 5.13 3.17 5.68
C PRO A 46 5.85 3.99 6.75
N VAL A 47 5.16 4.21 7.87
CA VAL A 47 5.63 5.04 8.99
C VAL A 47 6.25 4.21 10.12
N ASN A 48 6.29 2.89 9.96
CA ASN A 48 6.64 1.95 11.01
C ASN A 48 8.12 1.64 11.12
N THR A 49 8.54 1.17 12.29
CA THR A 49 9.91 0.74 12.54
C THR A 49 10.37 -0.30 11.50
N ILE A 50 11.56 -0.08 10.94
CA ILE A 50 12.15 -0.94 9.90
C ILE A 50 13.09 -1.98 10.52
N GLY A 51 13.07 -3.19 9.96
CA GLY A 51 13.96 -4.28 10.36
C GLY A 51 15.44 -3.98 10.22
N LYS A 52 16.27 -4.70 10.99
CA LYS A 52 17.74 -4.61 10.93
C LYS A 52 18.37 -5.82 10.24
N LYS A 53 17.74 -6.99 10.34
CA LYS A 53 18.27 -8.24 9.77
C LYS A 53 18.10 -8.26 8.25
N ASP A 54 19.18 -8.55 7.53
CA ASP A 54 19.27 -8.58 6.06
C ASP A 54 18.76 -7.29 5.39
N ARG A 55 18.86 -6.16 6.11
CA ARG A 55 18.44 -4.84 5.65
C ARG A 55 19.12 -4.47 4.33
N LYS A 56 18.32 -4.00 3.37
CA LYS A 56 18.82 -3.41 2.12
C LYS A 56 19.25 -1.95 2.32
N GLY A 57 20.50 -1.65 2.00
CA GLY A 57 21.09 -0.32 2.21
C GLY A 57 21.18 0.08 3.69
N ASP A 58 21.55 1.33 3.95
CA ASP A 58 21.87 1.77 5.33
C ASP A 58 20.60 1.90 6.21
N LEU A 59 19.55 2.51 5.65
CA LEU A 59 18.32 2.84 6.38
C LEU A 59 17.19 1.82 6.20
N GLY A 60 17.33 0.89 5.25
CA GLY A 60 16.31 -0.11 4.95
C GLY A 60 15.13 0.43 4.15
N SER A 61 14.45 -0.49 3.47
CA SER A 61 13.16 -0.22 2.83
C SER A 61 12.09 0.04 3.90
N PRO A 62 11.23 1.08 3.75
CA PRO A 62 10.11 1.29 4.66
C PRO A 62 9.12 0.10 4.63
N TYR A 63 9.15 -0.74 3.60
CA TYR A 63 8.31 -1.93 3.45
C TYR A 63 8.80 -3.15 4.27
N SER A 64 10.04 -3.13 4.79
CA SER A 64 10.53 -4.19 5.68
C SER A 64 10.18 -3.88 7.15
N ILE A 65 8.90 -4.00 7.49
CA ILE A 65 8.36 -3.56 8.79
C ILE A 65 8.68 -4.57 9.92
N LYS A 66 9.24 -4.05 11.02
CA LYS A 66 9.56 -4.80 12.23
C LYS A 66 8.38 -4.90 13.21
N ASP A 67 7.66 -3.80 13.40
CA ASP A 67 6.50 -3.73 14.30
C ASP A 67 5.43 -2.81 13.69
N TYR A 68 4.24 -3.35 13.47
CA TYR A 68 3.12 -2.62 12.88
C TYR A 68 2.48 -1.58 13.81
N TYR A 69 2.72 -1.64 15.12
CA TYR A 69 2.19 -0.66 16.08
C TYR A 69 3.16 0.48 16.38
N GLU A 70 4.45 0.26 16.14
CA GLU A 70 5.51 1.20 16.48
C GLU A 70 5.80 2.16 15.32
N ILE A 71 5.81 3.47 15.62
CA ILE A 71 6.26 4.50 14.70
C ILE A 71 7.78 4.51 14.64
N ASN A 72 8.34 4.62 13.42
CA ASN A 72 9.77 4.68 13.23
C ASN A 72 10.35 5.94 13.90
N SER A 73 11.21 5.73 14.89
CA SER A 73 11.86 6.80 15.64
C SER A 73 12.72 7.74 14.78
N GLU A 74 13.14 7.32 13.58
CA GLU A 74 13.80 8.19 12.60
C GLU A 74 12.86 9.29 12.05
N LEU A 75 11.55 9.03 12.03
CA LEU A 75 10.54 9.98 11.54
C LEU A 75 10.00 10.88 12.67
N GLY A 76 10.10 10.43 13.92
CA GLY A 76 9.61 11.13 15.11
C GLY A 76 8.98 10.18 16.12
N SER A 77 8.33 10.74 17.13
CA SER A 77 7.55 9.99 18.11
C SER A 77 6.11 9.73 17.64
N LEU A 78 5.39 8.85 18.35
CA LEU A 78 3.95 8.68 18.14
C LEU A 78 3.17 9.98 18.36
N GLU A 79 3.63 10.84 19.28
CA GLU A 79 2.98 12.13 19.54
C GLU A 79 3.20 13.12 18.39
N ASP A 80 4.41 13.12 17.80
CA ASP A 80 4.69 13.91 16.60
C ASP A 80 3.78 13.47 15.44
N PHE A 81 3.59 12.16 15.26
CA PHE A 81 2.70 11.62 14.24
C PHE A 81 1.23 12.00 14.48
N LYS A 82 0.72 11.90 15.72
CA LYS A 82 -0.63 12.38 16.08
C LYS A 82 -0.81 13.86 15.83
N ASN A 83 0.20 14.67 16.14
CA ASN A 83 0.18 16.10 15.86
C ASN A 83 0.11 16.37 14.35
N THR A 84 0.86 15.63 13.53
CA THR A 84 0.77 15.68 12.07
C THR A 84 -0.65 15.36 11.56
N ILE A 85 -1.27 14.28 12.05
CA ILE A 85 -2.66 13.93 11.71
C ILE A 85 -3.60 15.09 12.04
N SER A 86 -3.51 15.65 13.25
CA SER A 86 -4.33 16.79 13.67
C SER A 86 -4.15 18.02 12.78
N LEU A 87 -2.91 18.34 12.37
CA LEU A 87 -2.62 19.46 11.49
C LEU A 87 -3.17 19.25 10.07
N ILE A 88 -3.11 18.04 9.53
CA ILE A 88 -3.71 17.69 8.24
C ILE A 88 -5.23 17.87 8.29
N HIS A 89 -5.88 17.39 9.36
CA HIS A 89 -7.32 17.53 9.55
C HIS A 89 -7.76 18.99 9.69
N LYS A 90 -6.95 19.85 10.34
CA LYS A 90 -7.23 21.31 10.44
C LYS A 90 -7.30 22.01 9.09
N GLU A 91 -6.57 21.51 8.10
CA GLU A 91 -6.61 22.01 6.71
C GLU A 91 -7.72 21.32 5.87
N ASN A 92 -8.62 20.56 6.50
CA ASN A 92 -9.70 19.79 5.88
C ASN A 92 -9.19 18.80 4.81
N MET A 93 -8.03 18.20 5.05
CA MET A 93 -7.53 17.06 4.28
C MET A 93 -7.69 15.77 5.07
N LYS A 94 -7.62 14.64 4.36
CA LYS A 94 -7.60 13.30 4.93
C LYS A 94 -6.18 12.77 4.99
N VAL A 95 -5.93 11.83 5.91
CA VAL A 95 -4.65 11.12 6.00
C VAL A 95 -4.82 9.64 5.69
N MET A 96 -3.96 9.14 4.81
CA MET A 96 -3.84 7.73 4.46
C MET A 96 -2.44 7.25 4.82
N ILE A 97 -2.32 6.02 5.30
CA ILE A 97 -1.01 5.36 5.49
C ILE A 97 -0.91 4.10 4.66
N ASP A 98 0.33 3.71 4.39
CA ASP A 98 0.65 2.44 3.77
C ASP A 98 0.60 1.29 4.79
N ILE A 99 0.03 0.16 4.36
CA ILE A 99 -0.14 -1.05 5.14
C ILE A 99 0.49 -2.21 4.38
N VAL A 100 1.57 -2.74 4.97
CA VAL A 100 2.37 -3.81 4.37
C VAL A 100 2.06 -5.13 5.05
N PHE A 101 0.98 -5.78 4.63
CA PHE A 101 0.48 -7.01 5.29
C PHE A 101 0.83 -8.30 4.55
N ASN A 102 1.52 -8.25 3.41
CA ASN A 102 2.01 -9.48 2.79
C ASN A 102 3.18 -10.11 3.57
N HIS A 103 4.07 -9.29 4.14
CA HIS A 103 5.31 -9.75 4.77
C HIS A 103 5.72 -8.86 5.94
N THR A 104 6.67 -9.32 6.77
CA THR A 104 7.37 -8.51 7.78
C THR A 104 8.87 -8.56 7.57
N SER A 105 9.64 -7.72 8.25
CA SER A 105 11.09 -7.91 8.37
C SER A 105 11.45 -9.26 9.00
N LYS A 106 12.69 -9.70 8.77
CA LYS A 106 13.22 -10.97 9.29
C LYS A 106 13.53 -10.98 10.79
N ASP A 107 13.43 -9.82 11.45
CA ASP A 107 13.58 -9.61 12.89
C ASP A 107 12.32 -9.00 13.51
N SER A 108 11.16 -9.20 12.88
CA SER A 108 9.88 -8.64 13.32
C SER A 108 9.41 -9.21 14.66
N VAL A 109 8.61 -8.40 15.35
CA VAL A 109 7.94 -8.81 16.59
C VAL A 109 7.03 -10.01 16.35
N LEU A 110 6.33 -10.04 15.21
CA LEU A 110 5.46 -11.15 14.83
C LEU A 110 6.25 -12.45 14.63
N LEU A 111 7.39 -12.42 13.96
CA LEU A 111 8.19 -13.62 13.73
C LEU A 111 8.70 -14.22 15.04
N ASN A 112 9.14 -13.37 15.96
CA ASN A 112 9.64 -13.81 17.26
C ASN A 112 8.53 -14.44 18.13
N LYS A 113 7.34 -13.82 18.16
CA LYS A 113 6.23 -14.28 19.01
C LYS A 113 5.37 -15.39 18.37
N HIS A 114 5.19 -15.32 17.06
CA HIS A 114 4.25 -16.16 16.31
C HIS A 114 4.87 -16.71 15.00
N PRO A 115 5.97 -17.47 15.06
CA PRO A 115 6.64 -18.00 13.86
C PRO A 115 5.74 -18.92 13.02
N LYS A 116 4.66 -19.47 13.61
CA LYS A 116 3.66 -20.28 12.89
C LYS A 116 2.79 -19.46 11.94
N TRP A 117 2.73 -18.14 12.09
CA TRP A 117 1.99 -17.26 11.20
C TRP A 117 2.72 -16.95 9.89
N PHE A 118 3.91 -17.51 9.68
CA PHE A 118 4.72 -17.27 8.50
C PHE A 118 4.64 -18.40 7.50
N TYR A 119 4.74 -18.02 6.23
CA TYR A 119 4.84 -18.96 5.12
C TYR A 119 6.14 -19.77 5.22
N LYS A 120 6.06 -21.04 4.86
CA LYS A 120 7.20 -21.94 4.74
C LYS A 120 7.30 -22.47 3.32
N ASP A 121 8.51 -22.48 2.78
CA ASP A 121 8.79 -23.06 1.48
C ASP A 121 8.68 -24.59 1.47
N LYS A 122 8.93 -25.20 0.31
CA LYS A 122 8.87 -26.66 0.09
C LYS A 122 9.85 -27.43 0.99
N ASN A 123 10.89 -26.77 1.53
CA ASN A 123 11.87 -27.36 2.45
C ASN A 123 11.49 -27.11 3.92
N GLY A 124 10.37 -26.45 4.19
CA GLY A 124 9.91 -26.13 5.54
C GLY A 124 10.57 -24.89 6.17
N ASN A 125 11.33 -24.12 5.39
CA ASN A 125 11.99 -22.89 5.88
C ASN A 125 11.07 -21.69 5.72
N ILE A 126 11.09 -20.79 6.71
CA ILE A 126 10.40 -19.49 6.59
C ILE A 126 11.07 -18.68 5.49
N ASN A 127 10.27 -18.21 4.52
CA ASN A 127 10.80 -17.61 3.30
C ASN A 127 9.83 -16.57 2.71
N THR A 128 10.25 -15.93 1.61
CA THR A 128 9.43 -15.05 0.76
C THR A 128 9.02 -15.79 -0.51
N LYS A 129 7.83 -15.50 -1.05
CA LYS A 129 7.41 -16.00 -2.37
C LYS A 129 8.04 -15.22 -3.53
N ALA A 130 8.56 -14.02 -3.27
CA ALA A 130 9.26 -13.19 -4.23
C ALA A 130 10.76 -13.20 -3.93
N SER A 131 11.57 -13.83 -4.79
CA SER A 131 13.00 -14.10 -4.55
C SER A 131 13.83 -12.84 -4.26
N ASP A 132 13.45 -11.71 -4.88
CA ASP A 132 14.22 -10.48 -4.79
C ASP A 132 13.97 -9.71 -3.47
N TRP A 133 12.97 -10.14 -2.69
CA TRP A 133 12.61 -9.55 -1.40
C TRP A 133 13.41 -10.19 -0.26
N THR A 134 14.74 -10.06 -0.35
CA THR A 134 15.70 -10.71 0.54
C THR A 134 15.67 -10.22 1.99
N ASP A 135 14.97 -9.14 2.31
CA ASP A 135 14.90 -8.47 3.60
C ASP A 135 13.61 -8.74 4.40
N VAL A 136 12.73 -9.62 3.90
CA VAL A 136 11.40 -9.88 4.48
C VAL A 136 11.04 -11.36 4.49
N TYR A 137 10.01 -11.71 5.27
CA TYR A 137 9.36 -13.01 5.27
C TYR A 137 7.85 -12.88 5.15
N ASP A 138 7.26 -13.74 4.30
CA ASP A 138 5.84 -13.69 4.00
C ASP A 138 4.99 -14.24 5.14
N LEU A 139 3.85 -13.60 5.36
CA LEU A 139 2.80 -14.07 6.25
C LEU A 139 1.98 -15.19 5.57
N ASN A 140 1.45 -16.10 6.40
CA ASN A 140 0.58 -17.19 5.97
C ASN A 140 -0.85 -16.98 6.48
N TYR A 141 -1.73 -16.62 5.55
CA TYR A 141 -3.15 -16.39 5.79
C TYR A 141 -4.00 -17.67 5.80
N LEU A 142 -3.48 -18.79 5.31
CA LEU A 142 -4.25 -20.02 5.20
C LEU A 142 -4.59 -20.57 6.59
N ASN A 143 -5.89 -20.63 6.91
CA ASN A 143 -6.44 -21.14 8.17
C ASN A 143 -5.82 -20.47 9.42
N ASN A 144 -5.58 -19.15 9.35
CA ASN A 144 -4.90 -18.40 10.39
C ASN A 144 -5.73 -17.23 10.91
N ASP A 145 -6.81 -17.55 11.61
CA ASP A 145 -7.75 -16.54 12.15
C ASP A 145 -7.11 -15.65 13.21
N GLU A 146 -6.10 -16.15 13.94
CA GLU A 146 -5.35 -15.35 14.92
C GLU A 146 -4.58 -14.22 14.24
N LEU A 147 -3.85 -14.51 13.15
CA LEU A 147 -3.19 -13.49 12.35
C LEU A 147 -4.20 -12.50 11.78
N VAL A 148 -5.32 -12.98 11.22
CA VAL A 148 -6.35 -12.12 10.66
C VAL A 148 -6.91 -11.16 11.70
N ASN A 149 -7.22 -11.65 12.91
CA ASN A 149 -7.70 -10.82 14.00
C ASN A 149 -6.65 -9.80 14.45
N TYR A 150 -5.39 -10.23 14.58
CA TYR A 150 -4.28 -9.33 14.91
C TYR A 150 -4.16 -8.17 13.91
N LEU A 151 -4.19 -8.46 12.60
CA LEU A 151 -4.08 -7.45 11.55
C LEU A 151 -5.30 -6.53 11.49
N VAL A 152 -6.50 -7.05 11.77
CA VAL A 152 -7.71 -6.23 11.92
C VAL A 152 -7.56 -5.27 13.10
N ASP A 153 -6.96 -5.71 14.21
CA ASP A 153 -6.73 -4.84 15.37
C ASP A 153 -5.66 -3.77 15.10
N VAL A 154 -4.66 -4.06 14.26
CA VAL A 154 -3.73 -3.02 13.75
C VAL A 154 -4.49 -1.94 13.00
N ILE A 155 -5.41 -2.31 12.10
CA ILE A 155 -6.21 -1.33 11.35
C ILE A 155 -7.06 -0.47 12.29
N LYS A 156 -7.75 -1.09 13.27
CA LYS A 156 -8.55 -0.34 14.26
C LYS A 156 -7.69 0.62 15.07
N TYR A 157 -6.50 0.19 15.48
CA TYR A 157 -5.57 1.06 16.21
C TYR A 157 -5.26 2.34 15.42
N TYR A 158 -4.98 2.24 14.12
CA TYR A 158 -4.73 3.43 13.30
C TYR A 158 -5.99 4.26 13.05
N ILE A 159 -7.17 3.65 12.93
CA ILE A 159 -8.44 4.38 12.87
C ILE A 159 -8.63 5.20 14.16
N ASP A 160 -8.37 4.61 15.33
CA ASP A 160 -8.46 5.30 16.63
C ASP A 160 -7.46 6.45 16.76
N LEU A 161 -6.33 6.40 16.03
CA LEU A 161 -5.38 7.51 15.92
C LEU A 161 -5.84 8.64 14.98
N GLY A 162 -6.91 8.43 14.21
CA GLY A 162 -7.46 9.40 13.26
C GLY A 162 -7.06 9.17 11.80
N ILE A 163 -6.60 7.97 11.43
CA ILE A 163 -6.34 7.63 10.04
C ILE A 163 -7.66 7.51 9.25
N ASP A 164 -7.74 8.18 8.10
CA ASP A 164 -8.92 8.21 7.23
C ASP A 164 -8.89 7.13 6.13
N GLY A 165 -7.74 6.50 5.90
CA GLY A 165 -7.61 5.52 4.84
C GLY A 165 -6.32 4.71 4.88
N PHE A 166 -6.33 3.62 4.12
CA PHE A 166 -5.22 2.67 4.05
C PHE A 166 -4.92 2.33 2.59
N ARG A 167 -3.64 2.42 2.23
CA ARG A 167 -3.11 1.81 1.01
C ARG A 167 -2.55 0.45 1.38
N PHE A 168 -3.05 -0.62 0.78
CA PHE A 168 -2.50 -1.96 0.96
C PHE A 168 -1.41 -2.24 -0.07
N ASP A 169 -0.20 -2.43 0.42
CA ASP A 169 0.96 -2.88 -0.34
C ASP A 169 0.75 -4.28 -0.88
N VAL A 170 1.03 -4.45 -2.18
CA VAL A 170 0.91 -5.74 -2.88
C VAL A 170 -0.40 -6.44 -2.48
N ALA A 171 -1.50 -5.69 -2.55
CA ALA A 171 -2.81 -6.06 -2.00
C ALA A 171 -3.29 -7.44 -2.51
N SER A 172 -2.87 -7.80 -3.72
CA SER A 172 -3.13 -9.09 -4.35
C SER A 172 -2.58 -10.29 -3.57
N MET A 173 -1.47 -10.15 -2.83
CA MET A 173 -0.84 -11.26 -2.08
C MET A 173 -1.40 -11.45 -0.66
N VAL A 174 -2.18 -10.49 -0.16
CA VAL A 174 -2.86 -10.60 1.15
C VAL A 174 -4.07 -11.53 1.03
N GLY A 175 -4.31 -12.32 2.08
CA GLY A 175 -5.39 -13.31 2.09
C GLY A 175 -6.78 -12.68 2.00
N VAL A 176 -7.65 -13.26 1.15
CA VAL A 176 -9.05 -12.81 1.01
C VAL A 176 -9.83 -12.90 2.32
N ASN A 177 -9.49 -13.85 3.20
CA ASN A 177 -10.10 -13.99 4.53
C ASN A 177 -9.83 -12.76 5.42
N PHE A 178 -8.65 -12.14 5.29
CA PHE A 178 -8.39 -10.87 5.97
C PHE A 178 -9.29 -9.76 5.44
N TYR A 179 -9.44 -9.62 4.12
CA TYR A 179 -10.30 -8.57 3.56
C TYR A 179 -11.78 -8.77 3.87
N GLN A 180 -12.25 -10.02 3.90
CA GLN A 180 -13.60 -10.36 4.37
C GLN A 180 -13.79 -9.91 5.83
N ALA A 181 -12.85 -10.25 6.71
CA ALA A 181 -12.88 -9.84 8.10
C ALA A 181 -12.78 -8.32 8.27
N LEU A 182 -11.93 -7.64 7.49
CA LEU A 182 -11.80 -6.19 7.47
C LEU A 182 -13.14 -5.52 7.10
N LYS A 183 -13.77 -6.00 6.01
CA LYS A 183 -15.06 -5.49 5.55
C LYS A 183 -16.15 -5.68 6.61
N GLU A 184 -16.26 -6.87 7.18
CA GLU A 184 -17.28 -7.21 8.17
C GLU A 184 -17.07 -6.46 9.49
N LYS A 185 -15.86 -6.48 10.03
CA LYS A 185 -15.57 -6.03 11.39
C LYS A 185 -15.25 -4.54 11.50
N VAL A 186 -14.75 -3.93 10.42
CA VAL A 186 -14.28 -2.53 10.40
C VAL A 186 -15.11 -1.69 9.43
N LEU A 187 -15.06 -1.97 8.12
CA LEU A 187 -15.61 -1.07 7.11
C LEU A 187 -17.14 -0.94 7.18
N SER A 188 -17.84 -1.96 7.69
CA SER A 188 -19.29 -1.89 7.94
C SER A 188 -19.66 -0.84 8.99
N LYS A 189 -18.76 -0.56 9.94
CA LYS A 189 -18.93 0.40 11.05
C LYS A 189 -18.25 1.75 10.75
N HIS A 190 -17.24 1.73 9.89
CA HIS A 190 -16.45 2.88 9.46
C HIS A 190 -16.52 3.05 7.94
N PRO A 191 -17.72 3.31 7.38
CA PRO A 191 -17.90 3.41 5.93
C PRO A 191 -17.13 4.58 5.30
N GLU A 192 -16.67 5.54 6.11
CA GLU A 192 -15.83 6.68 5.73
C GLU A 192 -14.39 6.29 5.39
N ILE A 193 -13.88 5.18 5.92
CA ILE A 193 -12.47 4.77 5.74
C ILE A 193 -12.21 4.38 4.29
N ILE A 194 -11.22 5.03 3.67
CA ILE A 194 -10.87 4.86 2.26
C ILE A 194 -9.89 3.69 2.12
N ILE A 195 -10.18 2.74 1.24
CA ILE A 195 -9.31 1.59 0.99
C ILE A 195 -8.75 1.66 -0.44
N LEU A 196 -7.44 1.81 -0.54
CA LEU A 196 -6.67 1.78 -1.77
C LEU A 196 -5.85 0.49 -1.81
N GLY A 197 -5.84 -0.20 -2.96
CA GLY A 197 -5.06 -1.41 -3.15
C GLY A 197 -4.05 -1.29 -4.25
N GLU A 198 -2.80 -1.60 -3.94
CA GLU A 198 -1.83 -1.94 -4.96
C GLU A 198 -2.10 -3.35 -5.49
N ALA A 199 -2.98 -3.44 -6.48
CA ALA A 199 -3.12 -4.67 -7.24
C ALA A 199 -1.89 -4.82 -8.16
N ILE A 200 -1.12 -5.90 -7.97
CA ILE A 200 0.06 -6.18 -8.80
C ILE A 200 -0.35 -6.48 -10.24
N ASP A 201 0.58 -6.32 -11.18
CA ASP A 201 0.29 -6.57 -12.58
C ASP A 201 0.06 -8.05 -12.89
N SER A 202 -0.56 -8.30 -14.04
CA SER A 202 -0.97 -9.63 -14.49
C SER A 202 0.17 -10.63 -14.57
N ASP A 203 1.39 -10.19 -14.90
CA ASP A 203 2.51 -11.10 -15.15
C ASP A 203 2.99 -11.68 -13.80
N PHE A 204 3.09 -10.84 -12.77
CA PHE A 204 3.43 -11.29 -11.43
C PHE A 204 2.31 -12.10 -10.77
N ASN A 205 1.04 -11.72 -10.98
CA ASN A 205 -0.11 -12.53 -10.58
C ASN A 205 -0.06 -13.94 -11.19
N ASN A 206 0.24 -14.06 -12.49
CA ASN A 206 0.31 -15.33 -13.19
C ASN A 206 1.49 -16.18 -12.73
N TYR A 207 2.64 -15.57 -12.47
CA TYR A 207 3.79 -16.25 -11.88
C TYR A 207 3.43 -16.88 -10.54
N LEU A 208 2.88 -16.10 -9.60
CA LEU A 208 2.50 -16.60 -8.28
C LEU A 208 1.46 -17.73 -8.37
N ARG A 209 0.49 -17.61 -9.28
CA ARG A 209 -0.50 -18.67 -9.54
C ARG A 209 0.13 -19.94 -10.11
N SER A 210 1.13 -19.82 -11.00
CA SER A 210 1.86 -20.99 -11.52
C SER A 210 2.65 -21.73 -10.45
N GLU A 211 3.08 -21.02 -9.40
CA GLU A 211 3.69 -21.62 -8.21
C GLU A 211 2.67 -22.19 -7.20
N GLY A 212 1.37 -22.09 -7.52
CA GLY A 212 0.27 -22.61 -6.69
C GLY A 212 -0.18 -21.66 -5.58
N PHE A 213 0.27 -20.41 -5.57
CA PHE A 213 -0.17 -19.42 -4.59
C PHE A 213 -1.55 -18.84 -4.95
N LYS A 214 -2.35 -18.58 -3.92
CA LYS A 214 -3.61 -17.86 -4.06
C LYS A 214 -3.32 -16.36 -4.10
N VAL A 215 -3.90 -15.68 -5.08
CA VAL A 215 -3.68 -14.26 -5.34
C VAL A 215 -5.01 -13.60 -5.70
N CYS A 216 -5.35 -12.52 -5.00
CA CYS A 216 -6.58 -11.76 -5.22
C CYS A 216 -6.50 -10.99 -6.54
N ASP A 217 -7.51 -11.17 -7.39
CA ASP A 217 -7.72 -10.33 -8.57
C ASP A 217 -8.52 -9.06 -8.23
N ASP A 218 -8.52 -8.10 -9.16
CA ASP A 218 -9.17 -6.81 -8.99
C ASP A 218 -10.67 -6.94 -8.62
N PRO A 219 -11.48 -7.78 -9.29
CA PRO A 219 -12.88 -7.98 -8.89
C PRO A 219 -13.02 -8.49 -7.45
N THR A 220 -12.17 -9.43 -7.03
CA THR A 220 -12.15 -9.94 -5.65
C THR A 220 -11.82 -8.82 -4.66
N LEU A 221 -10.83 -7.97 -4.97
CA LEU A 221 -10.48 -6.83 -4.13
C LEU A 221 -11.66 -5.85 -4.00
N TYR A 222 -12.29 -5.44 -5.11
CA TYR A 222 -13.47 -4.54 -5.06
C TYR A 222 -14.64 -5.15 -4.28
N GLN A 223 -14.93 -6.44 -4.47
CA GLN A 223 -15.98 -7.14 -3.73
C GLN A 223 -15.73 -7.12 -2.21
N ASN A 224 -14.47 -7.05 -1.78
CA ASN A 224 -14.06 -7.01 -0.38
C ASN A 224 -13.76 -5.62 0.17
N GLY A 225 -14.29 -4.56 -0.46
CA GLY A 225 -14.38 -3.23 0.14
C GLY A 225 -13.28 -2.26 -0.27
N PHE A 226 -12.44 -2.62 -1.26
CA PHE A 226 -11.54 -1.65 -1.89
C PHE A 226 -12.35 -0.60 -2.66
N ASP A 227 -12.03 0.67 -2.44
CA ASP A 227 -12.62 1.79 -3.18
C ASP A 227 -11.82 2.11 -4.44
N LEU A 228 -10.48 2.00 -4.34
CA LEU A 228 -9.52 2.36 -5.37
C LEU A 228 -8.52 1.23 -5.58
N LEU A 229 -8.11 1.01 -6.83
CA LEU A 229 -6.92 0.20 -7.12
C LEU A 229 -5.92 0.98 -7.99
N TYR A 230 -4.64 0.60 -7.90
CA TYR A 230 -3.63 1.02 -8.87
C TYR A 230 -3.95 0.48 -10.28
N GLN A 231 -3.35 1.11 -11.29
CA GLN A 231 -3.58 0.79 -12.71
C GLN A 231 -2.44 0.01 -13.36
N TYR A 232 -1.69 -0.80 -12.61
CA TYR A 232 -0.45 -1.43 -13.09
C TYR A 232 -0.60 -2.32 -14.33
N ASN A 233 -1.75 -2.99 -14.49
CA ASN A 233 -2.04 -3.82 -15.66
C ASN A 233 -1.92 -3.06 -17.00
N ASN A 234 -2.33 -1.79 -17.04
CA ASN A 234 -2.24 -0.97 -18.25
C ASN A 234 -1.08 0.03 -18.20
N PHE A 235 -0.66 0.45 -17.01
CA PHE A 235 0.38 1.46 -16.80
C PHE A 235 1.71 1.13 -17.47
N LYS A 236 2.11 -0.16 -17.49
CA LYS A 236 3.35 -0.60 -18.14
C LYS A 236 3.44 -0.21 -19.62
N TYR A 237 2.31 -0.23 -20.34
CA TYR A 237 2.25 0.15 -21.75
C TYR A 237 2.22 1.66 -21.96
N LEU A 238 1.68 2.42 -21.00
CA LEU A 238 1.80 3.87 -21.01
C LEU A 238 3.27 4.28 -20.85
N LYS A 239 3.99 3.67 -19.89
CA LYS A 239 5.43 3.90 -19.71
C LYS A 239 6.24 3.57 -20.96
N GLU A 240 6.03 2.38 -21.54
CA GLU A 240 6.74 1.99 -22.77
C GLU A 240 6.47 3.00 -23.89
N TYR A 241 5.23 3.47 -24.04
CA TYR A 241 4.92 4.52 -25.01
C TYR A 241 5.67 5.82 -24.72
N LEU A 242 5.71 6.27 -23.46
CA LEU A 242 6.43 7.47 -23.07
C LEU A 242 7.95 7.34 -23.31
N GLU A 243 8.54 6.16 -23.09
CA GLU A 243 9.97 5.90 -23.28
C GLU A 243 10.38 5.75 -24.76
N THR A 244 9.52 5.18 -25.59
CA THR A 244 9.90 4.72 -26.94
C THR A 244 9.11 5.36 -28.08
N ASN A 245 8.06 6.11 -27.75
CA ASN A 245 7.05 6.60 -28.69
C ASN A 245 6.36 5.49 -29.51
N ASN A 246 6.35 4.25 -29.00
CA ASN A 246 5.71 3.10 -29.65
C ASN A 246 4.17 3.20 -29.61
N LEU A 247 3.56 3.52 -30.76
CA LEU A 247 2.10 3.66 -30.89
C LEU A 247 1.33 2.35 -30.62
N LEU A 248 1.97 1.18 -30.78
CA LEU A 248 1.35 -0.09 -30.42
C LEU A 248 1.13 -0.17 -28.91
N SER A 249 2.07 0.33 -28.10
CA SER A 249 1.96 0.34 -26.65
C SER A 249 0.87 1.31 -26.18
N LEU A 250 0.75 2.48 -26.81
CA LEU A 250 -0.39 3.37 -26.56
C LEU A 250 -1.74 2.71 -26.92
N THR A 251 -1.77 1.93 -27.99
CA THR A 251 -2.97 1.18 -28.39
C THR A 251 -3.32 0.11 -27.36
N LYS A 252 -2.33 -0.65 -26.87
CA LYS A 252 -2.50 -1.65 -25.80
C LYS A 252 -2.99 -1.00 -24.50
N PHE A 253 -2.44 0.14 -24.11
CA PHE A 253 -2.91 0.91 -22.95
C PHE A 253 -4.39 1.27 -23.07
N LYS A 254 -4.81 1.83 -24.21
CA LYS A 254 -6.22 2.19 -24.47
C LYS A 254 -7.14 0.97 -24.43
N LEU A 255 -6.72 -0.15 -25.04
CA LEU A 255 -7.50 -1.39 -25.05
C LEU A 255 -7.68 -1.95 -23.63
N LEU A 256 -6.60 -2.05 -22.85
CA LEU A 256 -6.67 -2.57 -21.49
C LEU A 256 -7.45 -1.65 -20.55
N LYS A 257 -7.39 -0.33 -20.76
CA LYS A 257 -8.24 0.62 -20.05
C LYS A 257 -9.73 0.38 -20.37
N SER A 258 -10.07 0.06 -21.62
CA SER A 258 -11.46 -0.32 -21.98
C SER A 258 -11.91 -1.59 -21.26
N TYR A 259 -11.06 -2.63 -21.22
CA TYR A 259 -11.34 -3.87 -20.49
C TYR A 259 -11.45 -3.66 -18.99
N GLU A 260 -10.64 -2.78 -18.42
CA GLU A 260 -10.75 -2.40 -17.02
C GLU A 260 -12.16 -1.89 -16.68
N TYR A 261 -12.74 -1.04 -17.52
CA TYR A 261 -14.12 -0.56 -17.35
C TYR A 261 -15.18 -1.64 -17.59
N ALA A 262 -14.94 -2.57 -18.51
CA ALA A 262 -15.90 -3.60 -18.88
C ALA A 262 -15.98 -4.78 -17.88
N PHE A 263 -14.86 -5.13 -17.24
CA PHE A 263 -14.75 -6.34 -16.40
C PHE A 263 -14.72 -6.06 -14.88
N ASN A 264 -14.64 -4.80 -14.47
CA ASN A 264 -14.77 -4.42 -13.06
C ASN A 264 -16.18 -3.88 -12.78
N PRO A 265 -16.62 -3.85 -11.50
CA PRO A 265 -17.90 -3.26 -11.14
C PRO A 265 -18.05 -1.82 -11.67
N GLU A 266 -19.28 -1.40 -11.98
CA GLU A 266 -19.60 -0.09 -12.59
C GLU A 266 -18.95 1.12 -11.89
N ASN A 267 -18.80 1.04 -10.57
CA ASN A 267 -18.25 2.08 -9.72
C ASN A 267 -16.80 1.83 -9.29
N ALA A 268 -16.11 0.86 -9.87
CA ALA A 268 -14.68 0.63 -9.65
C ALA A 268 -13.87 1.88 -10.03
N LEU A 269 -13.04 2.34 -9.11
CA LEU A 269 -12.18 3.51 -9.31
C LEU A 269 -10.72 3.10 -9.37
N ARG A 270 -9.96 3.77 -10.21
CA ARG A 270 -8.50 3.66 -10.21
C ARG A 270 -7.85 4.97 -9.84
N ILE A 271 -6.72 4.87 -9.15
CA ILE A 271 -5.78 5.99 -9.13
C ILE A 271 -5.17 6.10 -10.53
N ARG A 272 -5.14 7.33 -11.04
CA ARG A 272 -4.46 7.68 -12.29
C ARG A 272 -3.23 8.48 -11.92
N GLU A 273 -2.08 7.90 -12.21
CA GLU A 273 -0.77 8.45 -11.90
C GLU A 273 0.19 8.16 -13.06
N ILE A 274 1.28 8.92 -13.11
CA ILE A 274 2.35 8.78 -14.10
C ILE A 274 3.69 8.42 -13.42
N GLU A 275 3.80 8.64 -12.12
CA GLU A 275 4.92 8.22 -11.27
C GLU A 275 4.41 7.91 -9.86
N ASN A 276 5.17 7.11 -9.12
CA ASN A 276 5.01 6.86 -7.69
C ASN A 276 6.38 6.43 -7.10
N HIS A 277 6.45 6.05 -5.83
CA HIS A 277 7.70 5.65 -5.18
C HIS A 277 8.42 4.43 -5.79
N ASP A 278 7.72 3.55 -6.52
CA ASP A 278 8.26 2.37 -7.22
C ASP A 278 8.59 2.62 -8.69
N GLN A 279 8.34 3.84 -9.19
CA GLN A 279 8.47 4.17 -10.61
C GLN A 279 9.49 5.29 -10.81
N LYS A 280 10.06 5.36 -12.02
CA LYS A 280 10.91 6.49 -12.43
C LYS A 280 10.12 7.80 -12.37
N ARG A 281 10.83 8.92 -12.25
CA ARG A 281 10.21 10.23 -12.29
C ARG A 281 9.73 10.55 -13.70
N ILE A 282 8.57 11.19 -13.82
CA ILE A 282 7.95 11.61 -15.06
C ILE A 282 8.88 12.48 -15.91
N ILE A 283 9.72 13.29 -15.24
CA ILE A 283 10.67 14.17 -15.93
C ILE A 283 11.65 13.38 -16.80
N GLU A 284 11.99 12.14 -16.44
CA GLU A 284 12.86 11.26 -17.20
C GLU A 284 12.24 10.80 -18.53
N TYR A 285 10.93 10.97 -18.71
CA TYR A 285 10.21 10.67 -19.95
C TYR A 285 10.00 11.89 -20.85
N THR A 286 10.39 13.08 -20.39
CA THR A 286 10.09 14.35 -21.08
C THR A 286 11.32 15.04 -21.66
N THR A 287 12.49 14.41 -21.54
CA THR A 287 13.77 14.85 -22.12
C THR A 287 14.04 14.17 -23.46
#